data_AF-B4NXS4-F1
#
_entry.id   AF-B4NXS4-F1
#
_cell.length_a   1.000
_cell.length_b   1.000
_cell.length_c   1.000
_cell.angle_alpha   90.00
_cell.angle_beta   90.00
_cell.angle_gamma   90.00
#
_symmetry.space_group_name_H-M   'P 1'
#
loop_
_entity.id
_entity.type
_entity.pdbx_description
1 polymer ?
#
loop_
_entity_poly.entity_id
_entity_poly.type
_entity_poly.pdbx_seq_one_letter_code
_entity_poly.pdbx_strand_id
1 'polypeptide(L)'
;MPRPSTHDSISIQLSNSSVTFEDDQCENLDEEFLQRKCFSLSSNLTRVQSVLLDYKQFKAARTIQRYFHRWLVRDHLRKLKKSAVIIQKWWRRFQAQRNLLYVAETALQSASLAHYETSATLIQTLYRGWWSRKHIFDLTMLKSVQNTLAKDLIHTLVKYLHSTKDSDMLPGVYTIRDSGTCLKTLEELMSTFGFRYYNAQACYKMSKTLSIVAQGRKAFTATLHFTDIPYPGFNDRGFCSARQYSTMSLNTRDPDHFEFIHTFLSGRRKVGMTITAKFEQKMANLAEENRLNMLIKRDNKKKGFMKRIYLDMKNWHYSNGDRILPIRLFKTTEMSVVLESAQKTLESIFGELEPCVCPTNKDISYLIYSLNDS
;
A
#
# COMPACT_ATOMS: atom_id res chain seq x y z
N MET A 1 -24.04 25.53 7.42
CA MET A 1 -23.46 26.88 7.55
C MET A 1 -23.75 27.44 8.93
N PRO A 2 -22.71 27.69 9.72
CA PRO A 2 -22.65 28.85 10.61
C PRO A 2 -21.39 29.71 10.30
N ARG A 3 -21.51 31.01 10.54
CA ARG A 3 -20.47 32.03 10.31
C ARG A 3 -19.29 31.86 11.31
N PRO A 4 -18.03 32.12 10.91
CA PRO A 4 -16.96 32.32 11.88
C PRO A 4 -16.95 33.77 12.36
N SER A 5 -16.89 33.92 13.68
CA SER A 5 -16.64 35.13 14.42
C SER A 5 -15.23 35.67 14.19
N THR A 6 -15.17 36.98 14.05
CA THR A 6 -13.98 37.84 14.02
C THR A 6 -13.25 37.84 15.36
N HIS A 7 -11.97 38.24 15.28
CA HIS A 7 -11.00 38.53 16.35
C HIS A 7 -10.09 37.37 16.78
N ASP A 8 -8.93 37.30 16.10
CA ASP A 8 -7.65 37.42 16.80
C ASP A 8 -6.64 38.14 15.90
N SER A 9 -6.27 39.33 16.33
CA SER A 9 -5.36 40.27 15.68
C SER A 9 -3.91 39.85 15.92
N ILE A 10 -3.31 39.19 14.94
CA ILE A 10 -1.85 39.06 14.86
C ILE A 10 -1.32 40.34 14.20
N SER A 11 -0.76 41.21 15.04
CA SER A 11 0.03 42.38 14.69
C SER A 11 1.22 41.97 13.82
N ILE A 12 1.07 42.08 12.51
CA ILE A 12 2.19 42.17 11.59
C ILE A 12 2.51 43.66 11.49
N GLN A 13 3.60 44.09 12.12
CA GLN A 13 4.22 45.38 11.84
C GLN A 13 4.59 45.41 10.36
N LEU A 14 3.73 46.03 9.54
CA LEU A 14 4.13 46.58 8.27
C LEU A 14 5.05 47.76 8.60
N SER A 15 6.35 47.53 8.53
CA SER A 15 7.30 48.61 8.29
C SER A 15 7.00 49.14 6.88
N ASN A 16 6.23 50.23 6.84
CA ASN A 16 6.14 51.10 5.67
C ASN A 16 7.55 51.64 5.40
N SER A 17 8.32 50.90 4.61
CA SER A 17 9.42 51.48 3.85
C SER A 17 8.78 52.26 2.71
N SER A 18 8.43 53.51 3.01
CA SER A 18 8.41 54.54 1.99
C SER A 18 9.79 54.52 1.36
N VAL A 19 9.91 53.95 0.16
CA VAL A 19 11.07 54.17 -0.69
C VAL A 19 10.95 55.62 -1.15
N THR A 20 11.47 56.53 -0.34
CA THR A 20 11.99 57.80 -0.82
C THR A 20 12.99 57.45 -1.91
N PHE A 21 12.72 57.92 -3.12
CA PHE A 21 13.76 58.06 -4.12
C PHE A 21 14.77 59.04 -3.53
N GLU A 22 15.84 58.52 -2.95
CA GLU A 22 17.08 59.27 -2.83
C GLU A 22 17.68 59.36 -4.24
N ASP A 23 17.10 60.26 -5.03
CA ASP A 23 17.90 61.06 -5.95
C ASP A 23 18.71 62.05 -5.08
N ASP A 24 19.91 62.39 -5.51
CA ASP A 24 20.83 63.39 -4.93
C ASP A 24 21.76 62.94 -3.80
N GLN A 25 22.66 61.97 -4.09
CA GLN A 25 24.05 62.06 -3.62
C GLN A 25 25.02 61.57 -4.71
N CYS A 26 25.13 62.36 -5.77
CA CYS A 26 26.34 62.43 -6.57
C CYS A 26 26.72 63.91 -6.75
N GLU A 27 26.72 64.63 -5.63
CA GLU A 27 27.36 65.94 -5.55
C GLU A 27 28.71 65.77 -4.84
N ASN A 28 29.74 66.37 -5.42
CA ASN A 28 31.00 66.75 -4.77
C ASN A 28 32.11 65.70 -4.58
N LEU A 29 32.58 65.04 -5.65
CA LEU A 29 33.92 64.42 -5.61
C LEU A 29 34.85 64.71 -6.81
N ASP A 30 34.43 65.47 -7.82
CA ASP A 30 35.23 65.67 -9.04
C ASP A 30 35.60 67.14 -9.37
N GLU A 31 35.31 68.11 -8.49
CA GLU A 31 35.72 69.51 -8.76
C GLU A 31 37.21 69.79 -8.49
N GLU A 32 37.93 68.98 -7.70
CA GLU A 32 39.30 69.33 -7.30
C GLU A 32 40.41 68.85 -8.27
N PHE A 33 40.10 67.94 -9.21
CA PHE A 33 41.10 67.37 -10.12
C PHE A 33 41.09 67.92 -11.55
N LEU A 34 40.07 68.70 -11.92
CA LEU A 34 39.95 69.30 -13.26
C LEU A 34 40.54 70.72 -13.37
N GLN A 35 40.98 71.33 -12.27
CA GLN A 35 41.65 72.65 -12.28
C GLN A 35 43.08 72.61 -12.84
N ARG A 36 43.68 71.42 -13.06
CA ARG A 36 45.10 71.31 -13.42
C ARG A 36 45.32 71.00 -14.90
N LYS A 37 45.56 72.07 -15.66
CA LYS A 37 46.04 72.11 -17.06
C LYS A 37 45.06 71.62 -18.12
N CYS A 38 43.95 72.35 -18.28
CA CYS A 38 43.36 72.47 -19.62
C CYS A 38 44.30 73.35 -20.46
N PHE A 39 45.23 72.73 -21.19
CA PHE A 39 46.03 73.44 -22.19
C PHE A 39 45.06 74.08 -23.20
N SER A 40 45.01 75.41 -23.23
CA SER A 40 44.25 76.18 -24.21
C SER A 40 44.81 75.92 -25.61
N LEU A 41 44.26 74.91 -26.28
CA LEU A 41 44.57 74.58 -27.67
C LEU A 41 43.95 75.57 -28.68
N SER A 42 43.58 76.79 -28.24
CA SER A 42 42.80 77.75 -29.03
C SER A 42 43.60 78.95 -29.54
N SER A 43 44.92 78.95 -29.43
CA SER A 43 45.67 80.20 -29.61
C SER A 43 45.77 80.74 -31.04
N ASN A 44 45.34 80.03 -32.11
CA ASN A 44 45.32 80.59 -33.48
C ASN A 44 44.28 79.93 -34.43
N LEU A 45 43.00 79.79 -34.01
CA LEU A 45 41.94 79.28 -34.91
C LEU A 45 41.13 80.44 -35.50
N THR A 46 40.87 80.42 -36.81
CA THR A 46 39.95 81.38 -37.44
C THR A 46 38.53 81.13 -36.93
N ARG A 47 37.68 82.17 -36.81
CA ARG A 47 36.28 82.08 -36.32
C ARG A 47 35.45 80.95 -36.96
N VAL A 48 35.70 80.63 -38.24
CA VAL A 48 35.00 79.54 -38.93
C VAL A 48 35.45 78.15 -38.41
N GLN A 49 36.73 78.00 -38.09
CA GLN A 49 37.28 76.75 -37.58
C GLN A 49 36.82 76.47 -36.14
N SER A 50 36.66 77.50 -35.30
CA SER A 50 36.11 77.33 -33.94
C SER A 50 34.66 76.84 -33.99
N VAL A 51 33.81 77.45 -34.82
CA VAL A 51 32.40 77.02 -34.98
C VAL A 51 32.30 75.58 -35.50
N LEU A 52 33.18 75.18 -36.43
CA LEU A 52 33.21 73.80 -36.92
C LEU A 52 33.63 72.80 -35.82
N LEU A 53 34.57 73.20 -34.96
CA LEU A 53 35.06 72.39 -33.86
C LEU A 53 33.98 72.24 -32.77
N ASP A 54 33.30 73.32 -32.42
CA ASP A 54 32.15 73.31 -31.50
C ASP A 54 31.03 72.40 -32.02
N TYR A 55 30.71 72.46 -33.31
CA TYR A 55 29.71 71.58 -33.93
C TYR A 55 30.13 70.10 -33.87
N LYS A 56 31.41 69.78 -34.11
CA LYS A 56 31.94 68.42 -33.99
C LYS A 56 31.88 67.92 -32.55
N GLN A 57 32.28 68.76 -31.58
CA GLN A 57 32.20 68.43 -30.16
C GLN A 57 30.74 68.23 -29.71
N PHE A 58 29.82 69.08 -30.15
CA PHE A 58 28.39 68.93 -29.89
C PHE A 58 27.84 67.60 -30.45
N LYS A 59 28.21 67.25 -31.68
CA LYS A 59 27.78 65.97 -32.30
C LYS A 59 28.36 64.76 -31.56
N ALA A 60 29.62 64.84 -31.13
CA ALA A 60 30.25 63.80 -30.32
C ALA A 60 29.55 63.66 -28.95
N ALA A 61 29.30 64.77 -28.24
CA ALA A 61 28.59 64.80 -26.97
C ALA A 61 27.18 64.21 -27.10
N ARG A 62 26.40 64.60 -28.12
CA ARG A 62 25.08 63.99 -28.37
C ARG A 62 25.15 62.50 -28.62
N THR A 63 26.21 62.04 -29.29
CA THR A 63 26.41 60.61 -29.56
C THR A 63 26.65 59.87 -28.24
N ILE A 64 27.57 60.36 -27.40
CA ILE A 64 27.86 59.80 -26.08
C ILE A 64 26.61 59.77 -25.20
N GLN A 65 25.89 60.88 -25.09
CA GLN A 65 24.65 60.97 -24.31
C GLN A 65 23.59 59.96 -24.76
N ARG A 66 23.41 59.78 -26.08
CA ARG A 66 22.49 58.77 -26.63
C ARG A 66 22.87 57.36 -26.20
N TYR A 67 24.14 57.00 -26.25
CA TYR A 67 24.61 55.68 -25.80
C TYR A 67 24.43 55.50 -24.29
N PHE A 68 24.74 56.53 -23.50
CA PHE A 68 24.60 56.50 -22.05
C PHE A 68 23.14 56.33 -21.61
N HIS A 69 22.20 57.13 -22.16
CA HIS A 69 20.77 56.97 -21.87
C HIS A 69 20.25 55.58 -22.27
N ARG A 70 20.70 55.06 -23.42
CA ARG A 70 20.33 53.70 -23.84
C ARG A 70 20.86 52.64 -22.88
N TRP A 71 22.08 52.81 -22.38
CA TRP A 71 22.68 51.91 -21.39
C TRP A 71 21.90 51.93 -20.07
N LEU A 72 21.56 53.13 -19.56
CA LEU A 72 20.74 53.29 -18.35
C LEU A 72 19.39 52.58 -18.46
N VAL A 73 18.64 52.82 -19.55
CA VAL A 73 17.33 52.17 -19.76
C VAL A 73 17.46 50.65 -19.83
N ARG A 74 18.50 50.14 -20.51
CA ARG A 74 18.77 48.70 -20.59
C ARG A 74 19.18 48.08 -19.26
N ASP A 75 19.90 48.81 -18.42
CA ASP A 75 20.25 48.37 -17.07
C ASP A 75 19.01 48.32 -16.17
N HIS A 76 18.20 49.39 -16.20
CA HIS A 76 16.95 49.47 -15.46
C HIS A 76 15.98 48.34 -15.84
N LEU A 77 15.76 48.09 -17.14
CA LEU A 77 14.93 46.97 -17.61
C LEU A 77 15.49 45.60 -17.18
N ARG A 78 16.82 45.43 -17.15
CA ARG A 78 17.43 44.19 -16.65
C ARG A 78 17.16 44.00 -15.16
N LYS A 79 17.24 45.06 -14.35
CA LYS A 79 16.89 45.04 -12.93
C LYS A 79 15.42 44.67 -12.72
N LEU A 80 14.49 45.35 -13.41
CA LEU A 80 13.06 45.04 -13.35
C LEU A 80 12.75 43.60 -13.73
N LYS A 81 13.36 43.09 -14.83
CA LYS A 81 13.18 41.70 -15.26
C LYS A 81 13.68 40.72 -14.21
N LYS A 82 14.83 40.97 -13.58
CA LYS A 82 15.34 40.13 -12.49
C LYS A 82 14.40 40.12 -11.30
N SER A 83 13.91 41.28 -10.87
CA SER A 83 12.94 41.39 -9.76
C SER A 83 11.65 40.64 -10.06
N ALA A 84 11.09 40.78 -11.27
CA ALA A 84 9.91 40.05 -11.70
C ALA A 84 10.12 38.53 -11.68
N VAL A 85 11.27 38.05 -12.17
CA VAL A 85 11.60 36.61 -12.15
C VAL A 85 11.70 36.08 -10.71
N ILE A 86 12.27 36.85 -9.79
CA ILE A 86 12.34 36.48 -8.37
C ILE A 86 10.94 36.34 -7.79
N ILE A 87 10.08 37.35 -7.96
CA ILE A 87 8.70 37.32 -7.46
C ILE A 87 7.94 36.11 -8.03
N GLN A 88 8.03 35.89 -9.34
CA GLN A 88 7.39 34.74 -9.99
C GLN A 88 7.92 33.40 -9.48
N LYS A 89 9.23 33.27 -9.24
CA LYS A 89 9.84 32.05 -8.69
C LYS A 89 9.30 31.76 -7.28
N TRP A 90 9.25 32.77 -6.43
CA TRP A 90 8.69 32.64 -5.08
C TRP A 90 7.21 32.29 -5.10
N TRP A 91 6.43 32.94 -5.96
CA TRP A 91 5.01 32.64 -6.11
C TRP A 91 4.76 31.19 -6.55
N ARG A 92 5.48 30.69 -7.56
CA ARG A 92 5.37 29.30 -8.00
C ARG A 92 5.71 28.31 -6.87
N ARG A 93 6.74 28.60 -6.08
CA ARG A 93 7.12 27.78 -4.92
C ARG A 93 6.02 27.79 -3.86
N PHE A 94 5.51 28.96 -3.51
CA PHE A 94 4.43 29.12 -2.54
C PHE A 94 3.17 28.36 -2.95
N GLN A 95 2.77 28.49 -4.22
CA GLN A 95 1.62 27.77 -4.76
C GLN A 95 1.81 26.25 -4.69
N ALA A 96 3.00 25.74 -5.05
CA ALA A 96 3.31 24.32 -4.96
C ALA A 96 3.25 23.81 -3.51
N GLN A 97 3.80 24.58 -2.55
CA GLN A 97 3.75 24.24 -1.13
C GLN A 97 2.31 24.20 -0.60
N ARG A 98 1.47 25.18 -0.96
CA ARG A 98 0.05 25.18 -0.57
C ARG A 98 -0.71 24.00 -1.17
N ASN A 99 -0.44 23.66 -2.43
CA ASN A 99 -1.07 22.51 -3.07
C ASN A 99 -0.67 21.20 -2.37
N LEU A 100 0.60 21.06 -1.99
CA LEU A 100 1.07 19.89 -1.23
C LEU A 100 0.35 19.76 0.11
N LEU A 101 0.22 20.86 0.87
CA LEU A 101 -0.52 20.87 2.12
C LEU A 101 -1.99 20.50 1.92
N TYR A 102 -2.64 21.06 0.91
CA TYR A 102 -4.03 20.73 0.58
C TYR A 102 -4.21 19.25 0.21
N VAL A 103 -3.32 18.70 -0.61
CA VAL A 103 -3.35 17.27 -0.98
C VAL A 103 -3.12 16.39 0.26
N ALA A 104 -2.17 16.75 1.13
CA ALA A 104 -1.91 16.01 2.35
C ALA A 104 -3.10 16.04 3.31
N GLU A 105 -3.72 17.21 3.50
CA GLU A 105 -4.89 17.40 4.36
C GLU A 105 -6.10 16.60 3.84
N THR A 106 -6.39 16.69 2.53
CA THR A 106 -7.49 15.95 1.92
C THR A 106 -7.27 14.43 1.99
N ALA A 107 -6.04 13.96 1.75
CA ALA A 107 -5.69 12.55 1.90
C ALA A 107 -5.90 12.08 3.35
N LEU A 108 -5.41 12.85 4.33
CA LEU A 108 -5.57 12.54 5.75
C LEU A 108 -7.04 12.50 6.17
N GLN A 109 -7.83 13.49 5.75
CA GLN A 109 -9.27 13.53 6.03
C GLN A 109 -9.99 12.32 5.43
N SER A 110 -9.67 11.96 4.18
CA SER A 110 -10.28 10.79 3.53
C SER A 110 -9.92 9.47 4.22
N ALA A 111 -8.67 9.30 4.63
CA ALA A 111 -8.21 8.11 5.36
C ALA A 111 -8.87 8.01 6.75
N SER A 112 -8.99 9.14 7.45
CA SER A 112 -9.67 9.20 8.75
C SER A 112 -11.15 8.84 8.63
N LEU A 113 -11.85 9.39 7.64
CA LEU A 113 -13.26 9.04 7.38
C LEU A 113 -13.41 7.55 7.04
N ALA A 114 -12.58 7.01 6.15
CA ALA A 114 -12.61 5.60 5.78
C ALA A 114 -12.38 4.67 6.99
N HIS A 115 -11.45 5.03 7.88
CA HIS A 115 -11.21 4.28 9.12
C HIS A 115 -12.44 4.27 10.04
N TYR A 116 -13.10 5.43 10.21
CA TYR A 116 -14.32 5.52 11.01
C TYR A 116 -15.50 4.80 10.38
N GLU A 117 -15.67 4.87 9.06
CA GLU A 117 -16.71 4.12 8.33
C GLU A 117 -16.51 2.61 8.47
N THR A 118 -15.28 2.13 8.34
CA THR A 118 -14.93 0.72 8.53
C THR A 118 -15.23 0.28 9.96
N SER A 119 -14.81 1.08 10.94
CA SER A 119 -15.07 0.82 12.36
C SER A 119 -16.56 0.81 12.68
N ALA A 120 -17.32 1.77 12.14
CA ALA A 120 -18.77 1.81 12.29
C ALA A 120 -19.44 0.59 11.67
N THR A 121 -19.01 0.18 10.48
CA THR A 121 -19.52 -1.02 9.80
C THR A 121 -19.22 -2.28 10.61
N LEU A 122 -18.03 -2.40 11.19
CA LEU A 122 -17.67 -3.51 12.09
C LEU A 122 -18.57 -3.54 13.33
N ILE A 123 -18.75 -2.40 14.00
CA ILE A 123 -19.64 -2.31 15.17
C ILE A 123 -21.07 -2.72 14.78
N GLN A 124 -21.58 -2.20 13.67
CA GLN A 124 -22.93 -2.51 13.20
C GLN A 124 -23.10 -3.99 12.82
N THR A 125 -22.13 -4.58 12.11
CA THR A 125 -22.18 -5.99 11.70
C THR A 125 -22.10 -6.92 12.91
N LEU A 126 -21.21 -6.63 13.87
CA LEU A 126 -21.12 -7.35 15.14
C LEU A 126 -22.42 -7.24 15.94
N TYR A 127 -23.00 -6.05 16.04
CA TYR A 127 -24.26 -5.83 16.74
C TYR A 127 -25.41 -6.58 16.09
N ARG A 128 -25.59 -6.47 14.77
CA ARG A 128 -26.62 -7.21 14.02
C ARG A 128 -26.47 -8.72 14.20
N GLY A 129 -25.23 -9.22 14.15
CA GLY A 129 -24.94 -10.63 14.38
C GLY A 129 -25.23 -11.09 15.81
N TRP A 130 -24.85 -10.30 16.82
CA TRP A 130 -25.18 -10.57 18.23
C TRP A 130 -26.69 -10.57 18.47
N TRP A 131 -27.39 -9.58 17.94
CA TRP A 131 -28.85 -9.43 18.10
C TRP A 131 -29.58 -10.62 17.47
N SER A 132 -29.20 -11.02 16.26
CA SER A 132 -29.76 -12.21 15.60
C SER A 132 -29.52 -13.49 16.41
N ARG A 133 -28.31 -13.70 16.96
CA ARG A 133 -28.03 -14.86 17.83
C ARG A 133 -28.80 -14.84 19.14
N LYS A 134 -29.15 -13.66 19.66
CA LYS A 134 -29.89 -13.53 20.90
C LYS A 134 -31.40 -13.71 20.71
N HIS A 135 -31.95 -13.23 19.60
CA HIS A 135 -33.41 -13.10 19.41
C HIS A 135 -34.00 -13.98 18.31
N ILE A 136 -33.24 -14.34 17.28
CA ILE A 136 -33.74 -15.16 16.15
C ILE A 136 -33.31 -16.61 16.31
N PHE A 137 -32.03 -16.84 16.57
CA PHE A 137 -31.46 -18.18 16.72
C PHE A 137 -31.35 -18.54 18.19
N ASP A 138 -32.48 -18.94 18.79
CA ASP A 138 -32.43 -19.54 20.11
C ASP A 138 -31.71 -20.89 20.04
N LEU A 139 -30.42 -20.88 20.38
CA LEU A 139 -29.59 -22.09 20.44
C LEU A 139 -30.15 -23.12 21.43
N THR A 140 -30.96 -22.68 22.42
CA THR A 140 -31.65 -23.60 23.33
C THR A 140 -32.75 -24.36 22.59
N MET A 141 -33.49 -23.70 21.71
CA MET A 141 -34.49 -24.35 20.84
C MET A 141 -33.84 -25.31 19.85
N LEU A 142 -32.74 -24.92 19.20
CA LEU A 142 -32.02 -25.83 18.30
C LEU A 142 -31.50 -27.07 19.03
N LYS A 143 -30.93 -26.89 20.23
CA LYS A 143 -30.47 -27.99 21.08
C LYS A 143 -31.63 -28.88 21.55
N SER A 144 -32.78 -28.29 21.86
CA SER A 144 -34.01 -29.02 22.18
C SER A 144 -34.45 -29.88 21.01
N VAL A 145 -34.57 -29.31 19.80
CA VAL A 145 -34.95 -30.02 18.58
C VAL A 145 -33.97 -31.16 18.26
N GLN A 146 -32.66 -30.93 18.38
CA GLN A 146 -31.65 -31.98 18.19
C GLN A 146 -31.78 -33.11 19.21
N ASN A 147 -32.04 -32.79 20.47
CA ASN A 147 -32.24 -33.79 21.51
C ASN A 147 -33.53 -34.59 21.29
N THR A 148 -34.59 -33.95 20.84
CA THR A 148 -35.86 -34.62 20.50
C THR A 148 -35.67 -35.57 19.32
N LEU A 149 -35.01 -35.12 18.25
CA LEU A 149 -34.66 -35.99 17.11
C LEU A 149 -33.81 -37.20 17.53
N ALA A 150 -32.79 -36.99 18.37
CA ALA A 150 -31.97 -38.09 18.86
C ALA A 150 -32.78 -39.09 19.69
N LYS A 151 -33.71 -38.60 20.52
CA LYS A 151 -34.64 -39.46 21.29
C LYS A 151 -35.58 -40.24 20.37
N ASP A 152 -36.13 -39.60 19.34
CA ASP A 152 -37.04 -40.25 18.38
C ASP A 152 -36.31 -41.33 17.55
N LEU A 153 -35.06 -41.07 17.16
CA LEU A 153 -34.20 -42.06 16.48
C LEU A 153 -33.91 -43.27 17.39
N ILE A 154 -33.54 -43.03 18.65
CA ILE A 154 -33.32 -44.11 19.63
C ILE A 154 -34.61 -44.89 19.85
N HIS A 155 -35.74 -44.21 20.02
CA HIS A 155 -37.04 -44.84 20.24
C HIS A 155 -37.45 -45.70 19.04
N THR A 156 -37.22 -45.23 17.81
CA THR A 156 -37.46 -45.98 16.58
C THR A 156 -36.57 -47.22 16.50
N LEU A 157 -35.29 -47.09 16.85
CA LEU A 157 -34.33 -48.18 16.87
C LEU A 157 -34.68 -49.24 17.94
N VAL A 158 -35.07 -48.80 19.14
CA VAL A 158 -35.56 -49.68 20.21
C VAL A 158 -36.83 -50.41 19.80
N LYS A 159 -37.80 -49.72 19.19
CA LYS A 159 -39.05 -50.33 18.71
C LYS A 159 -38.78 -51.39 17.64
N TYR A 160 -37.87 -51.11 16.72
CA TYR A 160 -37.43 -52.05 15.69
C TYR A 160 -36.73 -53.28 16.29
N LEU A 161 -35.84 -53.08 17.26
CA LEU A 161 -35.16 -54.18 17.95
C LEU A 161 -36.15 -55.02 18.76
N HIS A 162 -37.15 -54.41 19.39
CA HIS A 162 -38.19 -55.13 20.14
C HIS A 162 -39.06 -55.96 19.20
N SER A 163 -39.57 -55.40 18.10
CA SER A 163 -40.35 -56.15 17.12
C SER A 163 -39.56 -57.30 16.50
N THR A 164 -38.24 -57.15 16.39
CA THR A 164 -37.39 -58.22 15.86
C THR A 164 -37.05 -59.28 16.90
N LYS A 165 -36.99 -58.92 18.19
CA LYS A 165 -36.82 -59.89 19.28
C LYS A 165 -38.03 -60.83 19.39
N ASP A 166 -39.22 -60.31 19.11
CA ASP A 166 -40.47 -61.08 19.15
C ASP A 166 -40.66 -61.98 17.91
N SER A 167 -39.87 -61.77 16.85
CA SER A 167 -39.67 -62.75 15.78
C SER A 167 -38.48 -63.66 16.16
N ASP A 168 -38.51 -64.96 15.86
CA ASP A 168 -37.44 -65.94 16.18
C ASP A 168 -36.09 -65.69 15.44
N MET A 169 -35.80 -64.45 15.05
CA MET A 169 -34.58 -64.04 14.36
C MET A 169 -33.50 -63.60 15.34
N LEU A 170 -32.31 -64.18 15.23
CA LEU A 170 -31.16 -63.84 16.09
C LEU A 170 -30.72 -62.37 15.92
N PRO A 171 -30.72 -61.56 16.99
CA PRO A 171 -30.23 -60.18 16.96
C PRO A 171 -28.74 -60.14 16.60
N GLY A 172 -28.34 -59.26 15.68
CA GLY A 172 -26.95 -59.05 15.24
C GLY A 172 -26.58 -59.73 13.92
N VAL A 173 -27.20 -60.86 13.55
CA VAL A 173 -26.86 -61.59 12.30
C VAL A 173 -27.68 -61.11 11.10
N TYR A 174 -28.99 -60.88 11.30
CA TYR A 174 -29.92 -60.48 10.22
C TYR A 174 -30.43 -59.03 10.36
N THR A 175 -30.19 -58.37 11.48
CA THR A 175 -30.92 -57.15 11.87
C THR A 175 -30.24 -55.85 11.46
N ILE A 176 -28.91 -55.75 11.58
CA ILE A 176 -28.19 -54.49 11.39
C ILE A 176 -27.77 -54.31 9.93
N ARG A 177 -27.45 -55.40 9.23
CA ARG A 177 -26.87 -55.35 7.89
C ARG A 177 -27.89 -55.48 6.75
N ASP A 178 -29.01 -56.18 6.99
CA ASP A 178 -30.04 -56.47 5.97
C ASP A 178 -31.22 -55.50 5.99
N SER A 179 -31.51 -54.87 7.14
CA SER A 179 -32.59 -53.88 7.23
C SER A 179 -32.07 -52.48 6.88
N GLY A 180 -32.31 -52.08 5.63
CA GLY A 180 -31.90 -50.76 5.12
C GLY A 180 -32.42 -49.58 5.94
N THR A 181 -33.48 -49.76 6.75
CA THR A 181 -34.03 -48.72 7.63
C THR A 181 -33.25 -48.57 8.93
N CYS A 182 -32.86 -49.66 9.60
CA CYS A 182 -32.09 -49.60 10.85
C CYS A 182 -30.69 -49.03 10.61
N LEU A 183 -30.03 -49.49 9.54
CA LEU A 183 -28.71 -49.00 9.15
C LEU A 183 -28.74 -47.49 8.85
N LYS A 184 -29.73 -47.00 8.11
CA LYS A 184 -29.92 -45.56 7.85
C LYS A 184 -30.14 -44.76 9.14
N THR A 185 -31.01 -45.24 10.03
CA THR A 185 -31.24 -44.55 11.31
C THR A 185 -30.00 -44.53 12.21
N LEU A 186 -29.17 -45.59 12.15
CA LEU A 186 -27.92 -45.67 12.88
C LEU A 186 -26.86 -44.72 12.28
N GLU A 187 -26.74 -44.66 10.96
CA GLU A 187 -25.86 -43.71 10.26
C GLU A 187 -26.26 -42.25 10.56
N GLU A 188 -27.56 -41.95 10.53
CA GLU A 188 -28.10 -40.64 10.91
C GLU A 188 -27.78 -40.31 12.37
N LEU A 189 -27.99 -41.25 13.28
CA LEU A 189 -27.66 -41.09 14.70
C LEU A 189 -26.13 -40.86 14.90
N MET A 190 -25.28 -41.63 14.23
CA MET A 190 -23.83 -41.46 14.27
C MET A 190 -23.41 -40.08 13.73
N SER A 191 -24.04 -39.59 12.66
CA SER A 191 -23.77 -38.27 12.11
C SER A 191 -24.13 -37.15 13.11
N THR A 192 -25.25 -37.28 13.83
CA THR A 192 -25.65 -36.30 14.86
C THR A 192 -24.71 -36.30 16.06
N PHE A 193 -24.24 -37.47 16.51
CA PHE A 193 -23.24 -37.56 17.57
C PHE A 193 -21.87 -37.04 17.14
N GLY A 194 -21.45 -37.30 15.90
CA GLY A 194 -20.23 -36.73 15.32
C GLY A 194 -20.26 -35.20 15.34
N PHE A 195 -21.36 -34.59 14.90
CA PHE A 195 -21.53 -33.13 14.95
C PHE A 195 -21.43 -32.55 16.36
N ARG A 196 -22.05 -33.22 17.34
CA ARG A 196 -21.98 -32.81 18.76
C ARG A 196 -20.56 -32.91 19.31
N TYR A 197 -19.82 -33.97 18.97
CA TYR A 197 -18.43 -34.14 19.38
C TYR A 197 -17.53 -33.03 18.81
N TYR A 198 -17.63 -32.74 17.52
CA TYR A 198 -16.81 -31.70 16.89
C TYR A 198 -17.17 -30.28 17.37
N ASN A 199 -18.46 -29.98 17.58
CA ASN A 199 -18.86 -28.71 18.18
C ASN A 199 -18.34 -28.57 19.60
N ALA A 200 -18.41 -29.63 20.41
CA ALA A 200 -17.84 -29.62 21.75
C ALA A 200 -16.32 -29.40 21.70
N GLN A 201 -15.62 -30.01 20.75
CA GLN A 201 -14.19 -29.83 20.55
C GLN A 201 -13.84 -28.39 20.11
N ALA A 202 -14.63 -27.79 19.21
CA ALA A 202 -14.46 -26.40 18.78
C ALA A 202 -14.73 -25.43 19.93
N CYS A 203 -15.79 -25.64 20.72
CA CYS A 203 -16.09 -24.88 21.93
C CYS A 203 -14.95 -25.01 22.96
N TYR A 204 -14.40 -26.21 23.15
CA TYR A 204 -13.26 -26.45 24.05
C TYR A 204 -12.02 -25.69 23.58
N LYS A 205 -11.67 -25.77 22.29
CA LYS A 205 -10.54 -25.00 21.71
C LYS A 205 -10.73 -23.50 21.92
N MET A 206 -11.92 -22.97 21.63
CA MET A 206 -12.25 -21.56 21.85
C MET A 206 -12.12 -21.16 23.33
N SER A 207 -12.68 -21.97 24.23
CA SER A 207 -12.60 -21.72 25.68
C SER A 207 -11.16 -21.77 26.19
N LYS A 208 -10.33 -22.67 25.67
CA LYS A 208 -8.90 -22.75 25.99
C LYS A 208 -8.17 -21.49 25.52
N THR A 209 -8.42 -21.02 24.30
CA THR A 209 -7.84 -19.77 23.78
C THR A 209 -8.26 -18.57 24.62
N LEU A 210 -9.55 -18.46 24.96
CA LEU A 210 -10.07 -17.39 25.81
C LEU A 210 -9.44 -17.42 27.22
N SER A 211 -9.23 -18.61 27.78
CA SER A 211 -8.54 -18.78 29.07
C SER A 211 -7.09 -18.30 29.02
N ILE A 212 -6.35 -18.65 27.95
CA ILE A 212 -4.97 -18.17 27.73
C ILE A 212 -4.93 -16.64 27.63
N VAL A 213 -5.85 -16.04 26.87
CA VAL A 213 -5.94 -14.57 26.74
C VAL A 213 -6.29 -13.92 28.08
N ALA A 214 -7.21 -14.50 28.85
CA ALA A 214 -7.57 -13.99 30.17
C ALA A 214 -6.40 -14.09 31.17
N GLN A 215 -5.60 -15.16 31.12
CA GLN A 215 -4.39 -15.30 31.92
C GLN A 215 -3.33 -14.27 31.51
N GLY A 216 -3.13 -14.04 30.21
CA GLY A 216 -2.23 -13.00 29.72
C GLY A 216 -2.63 -11.59 30.17
N ARG A 217 -3.93 -11.29 30.19
CA ARG A 217 -4.46 -10.03 30.73
C ARG A 217 -4.18 -9.88 32.23
N LYS A 218 -4.38 -10.95 33.01
CA LYS A 218 -4.08 -10.96 34.46
C LYS A 218 -2.59 -10.76 34.74
N ALA A 219 -1.72 -11.43 33.99
CA ALA A 219 -0.28 -11.26 34.09
C ALA A 219 0.11 -9.81 33.79
N PHE A 220 -0.41 -9.23 32.70
CA PHE A 220 -0.17 -7.83 32.33
C PHE A 220 -0.63 -6.83 33.41
N THR A 221 -1.80 -7.04 34.02
CA THR A 221 -2.26 -6.18 35.12
C THR A 221 -1.41 -6.31 36.38
N ALA A 222 -0.82 -7.48 36.63
CA ALA A 222 0.04 -7.73 37.79
C ALA A 222 1.45 -7.13 37.62
N THR A 223 1.88 -6.90 36.37
CA THR A 223 3.17 -6.33 36.06
C THR A 223 3.09 -4.80 35.95
N LEU A 224 2.85 -4.13 37.07
CA LEU A 224 2.71 -2.66 37.13
C LEU A 224 4.01 -1.89 36.77
N HIS A 225 5.18 -2.55 36.86
CA HIS A 225 6.50 -1.91 36.72
C HIS A 225 7.47 -2.60 35.73
N PHE A 226 7.04 -3.66 35.03
CA PHE A 226 7.83 -4.30 33.98
C PHE A 226 6.89 -4.87 32.92
N THR A 227 6.88 -4.33 31.70
CA THR A 227 5.93 -4.79 30.69
C THR A 227 6.38 -6.10 30.05
N ASP A 228 5.86 -7.22 30.55
CA ASP A 228 5.76 -8.43 29.73
C ASP A 228 4.48 -8.30 28.91
N ILE A 229 4.62 -7.70 27.73
CA ILE A 229 3.49 -7.28 26.90
C ILE A 229 2.79 -8.55 26.37
N PRO A 230 1.48 -8.74 26.60
CA PRO A 230 0.76 -9.96 26.23
C PRO A 230 0.64 -10.16 24.71
N TYR A 231 0.94 -9.11 23.94
CA TYR A 231 1.11 -9.14 22.50
C TYR A 231 2.57 -8.80 22.21
N PRO A 232 3.37 -9.71 21.65
CA PRO A 232 4.73 -9.37 21.25
C PRO A 232 4.65 -8.26 20.19
N GLY A 233 5.35 -7.16 20.45
CA GLY A 233 5.48 -6.07 19.49
C GLY A 233 6.15 -6.54 18.19
N PHE A 234 6.09 -5.70 17.16
CA PHE A 234 6.77 -5.95 15.89
C PHE A 234 8.25 -6.28 16.14
N ASN A 235 8.70 -7.44 15.64
CA ASN A 235 10.08 -7.89 15.78
C ASN A 235 10.97 -7.26 14.70
N ASP A 236 10.99 -5.92 14.64
CA ASP A 236 11.64 -5.15 13.57
C ASP A 236 13.16 -5.35 13.52
N ARG A 237 13.76 -5.92 14.58
CA ARG A 237 15.21 -6.08 14.72
C ARG A 237 15.67 -7.53 14.95
N GLY A 238 14.75 -8.50 14.89
CA GLY A 238 15.09 -9.93 14.92
C GLY A 238 15.72 -10.45 16.22
N PHE A 239 15.64 -9.70 17.34
CA PHE A 239 16.23 -10.09 18.62
C PHE A 239 15.43 -11.17 19.37
N CYS A 240 14.14 -11.34 19.05
CA CYS A 240 13.36 -12.43 19.62
C CYS A 240 13.73 -13.75 18.93
N SER A 241 14.07 -14.77 19.72
CA SER A 241 14.23 -16.13 19.24
C SER A 241 12.95 -16.56 18.53
N ALA A 242 13.09 -17.16 17.34
CA ALA A 242 11.97 -17.67 16.56
C ALA A 242 11.28 -18.77 17.38
N ARG A 243 10.25 -18.40 18.14
CA ARG A 243 9.36 -19.41 18.71
C ARG A 243 8.75 -20.14 17.53
N GLN A 244 8.77 -21.46 17.59
CA GLN A 244 7.88 -22.30 16.80
C GLN A 244 6.45 -21.97 17.26
N TYR A 245 5.94 -20.82 16.84
CA TYR A 245 4.52 -20.59 16.84
C TYR A 245 3.99 -21.74 15.99
N SER A 246 3.22 -22.64 16.61
CA SER A 246 2.19 -23.36 15.88
C SER A 246 1.27 -22.27 15.35
N THR A 247 1.70 -21.66 14.24
CA THR A 247 0.82 -20.94 13.36
C THR A 247 -0.29 -21.94 13.16
N MET A 248 -1.49 -21.58 13.59
CA MET A 248 -2.69 -22.16 13.02
C MET A 248 -2.78 -21.59 11.59
N SER A 249 -1.72 -21.80 10.81
CA SER A 249 -1.86 -22.06 9.40
C SER A 249 -2.85 -23.22 9.42
N LEU A 250 -4.08 -22.94 8.98
CA LEU A 250 -4.82 -23.94 8.26
C LEU A 250 -3.89 -24.34 7.13
N ASN A 251 -2.98 -25.26 7.43
CA ASN A 251 -2.11 -25.83 6.44
C ASN A 251 -3.12 -26.57 5.58
N THR A 252 -3.47 -25.98 4.44
CA THR A 252 -4.25 -26.63 3.38
C THR A 252 -3.58 -27.90 2.86
N ARG A 253 -2.47 -28.31 3.49
CA ARG A 253 -1.65 -29.49 3.26
C ARG A 253 -1.80 -30.58 4.32
N ASP A 254 -2.63 -30.42 5.36
CA ASP A 254 -2.98 -31.59 6.19
C ASP A 254 -3.99 -32.44 5.41
N PRO A 255 -3.59 -33.62 4.89
CA PRO A 255 -4.46 -34.48 4.10
C PRO A 255 -5.73 -34.85 4.87
N ASP A 256 -5.65 -34.95 6.20
CA ASP A 256 -6.77 -35.27 7.10
C ASP A 256 -7.87 -34.20 7.10
N HIS A 257 -7.52 -32.91 6.99
CA HIS A 257 -8.50 -31.82 6.89
C HIS A 257 -9.15 -31.79 5.50
N PHE A 258 -8.39 -32.08 4.45
CA PHE A 258 -8.90 -32.16 3.08
C PHE A 258 -9.83 -33.36 2.90
N GLU A 259 -9.46 -34.51 3.44
CA GLU A 259 -10.26 -35.73 3.42
C GLU A 259 -11.54 -35.57 4.25
N PHE A 260 -11.48 -34.85 5.38
CA PHE A 260 -12.66 -34.50 6.18
C PHE A 260 -13.63 -33.56 5.45
N ILE A 261 -13.13 -32.49 4.84
CA ILE A 261 -13.94 -31.58 4.00
C ILE A 261 -14.52 -32.35 2.82
N HIS A 262 -13.74 -33.23 2.19
CA HIS A 262 -14.19 -34.02 1.06
C HIS A 262 -15.23 -35.08 1.46
N THR A 263 -15.09 -35.71 2.62
CA THR A 263 -16.06 -36.67 3.21
C THR A 263 -17.35 -35.96 3.63
N PHE A 264 -17.25 -34.76 4.20
CA PHE A 264 -18.39 -33.92 4.55
C PHE A 264 -19.14 -33.40 3.31
N LEU A 265 -18.39 -32.92 2.30
CA LEU A 265 -18.96 -32.46 1.03
C LEU A 265 -19.55 -33.62 0.23
N SER A 266 -18.95 -34.81 0.25
CA SER A 266 -19.48 -36.00 -0.41
C SER A 266 -20.68 -36.62 0.33
N GLY A 267 -20.73 -36.54 1.66
CA GLY A 267 -21.93 -36.86 2.45
C GLY A 267 -23.09 -35.89 2.20
N ARG A 268 -22.81 -34.60 1.95
CA ARG A 268 -23.81 -33.60 1.53
C ARG A 268 -24.32 -33.78 0.09
N ARG A 269 -23.65 -34.55 -0.78
CA ARG A 269 -24.02 -34.67 -2.21
C ARG A 269 -25.37 -35.37 -2.45
N LYS A 270 -26.04 -35.93 -1.44
CA LYS A 270 -27.30 -36.65 -1.59
C LYS A 270 -28.53 -36.01 -0.92
N VAL A 271 -28.36 -34.92 -0.18
CA VAL A 271 -29.49 -34.28 0.51
C VAL A 271 -29.81 -32.95 -0.17
N GLY A 272 -31.03 -32.83 -0.69
CA GLY A 272 -31.50 -31.73 -1.52
C GLY A 272 -31.19 -30.35 -0.92
N MET A 273 -30.16 -29.68 -1.46
CA MET A 273 -29.87 -28.29 -1.13
C MET A 273 -30.89 -27.36 -1.80
N THR A 274 -31.33 -26.34 -1.07
CA THR A 274 -32.13 -25.24 -1.58
C THR A 274 -31.34 -24.44 -2.63
N ILE A 275 -32.07 -23.84 -3.58
CA ILE A 275 -31.53 -23.19 -4.79
C ILE A 275 -30.51 -22.09 -4.45
N THR A 276 -30.70 -21.38 -3.34
CA THR A 276 -29.83 -20.30 -2.86
C THR A 276 -28.41 -20.77 -2.55
N ALA A 277 -28.27 -21.91 -1.88
CA ALA A 277 -26.95 -22.42 -1.51
C ALA A 277 -26.16 -22.98 -2.71
N LYS A 278 -26.84 -23.46 -3.77
CA LYS A 278 -26.18 -23.79 -5.04
C LYS A 278 -25.63 -22.55 -5.75
N PHE A 279 -26.32 -21.42 -5.62
CA PHE A 279 -25.91 -20.16 -6.22
C PHE A 279 -24.69 -19.57 -5.52
N GLU A 280 -24.68 -19.58 -4.18
CA GLU A 280 -23.52 -19.16 -3.37
C GLU A 280 -22.28 -20.02 -3.66
N GLN A 281 -22.45 -21.33 -3.82
CA GLN A 281 -21.35 -22.23 -4.20
C GLN A 281 -20.79 -21.92 -5.59
N LYS A 282 -21.66 -21.62 -6.57
CA LYS A 282 -21.24 -21.24 -7.92
C LYS A 282 -20.47 -19.91 -7.91
N MET A 283 -20.89 -18.96 -7.08
CA MET A 283 -20.18 -17.69 -6.91
C MET A 283 -18.82 -17.85 -6.23
N ALA A 284 -18.70 -18.73 -5.24
CA ALA A 284 -17.41 -19.05 -4.61
C ALA A 284 -16.42 -19.68 -5.60
N ASN A 285 -16.88 -20.61 -6.44
CA ASN A 285 -16.04 -21.25 -7.46
C ASN A 285 -15.57 -20.23 -8.52
N LEU A 286 -16.47 -19.34 -8.97
CA LEU A 286 -16.13 -18.27 -9.91
C LEU A 286 -15.09 -17.30 -9.34
N ALA A 287 -15.17 -16.99 -8.04
CA ALA A 287 -14.20 -16.14 -7.36
C ALA A 287 -12.80 -16.78 -7.32
N GLU A 288 -12.68 -18.07 -7.04
CA GLU A 288 -11.40 -18.79 -7.09
C GLU A 288 -10.84 -18.89 -8.52
N GLU A 289 -11.69 -19.14 -9.52
CA GLU A 289 -11.26 -19.16 -10.92
C GLU A 289 -10.69 -17.80 -11.38
N ASN A 290 -11.34 -16.70 -10.99
CA ASN A 290 -10.84 -15.35 -11.23
C ASN A 290 -9.51 -15.09 -10.53
N ARG A 291 -9.33 -15.60 -9.30
CA ARG A 291 -8.07 -15.49 -8.55
C ARG A 291 -6.92 -16.19 -9.28
N LEU A 292 -7.16 -17.42 -9.78
CA LEU A 292 -6.18 -18.18 -10.56
C LEU A 292 -5.83 -17.47 -11.87
N ASN A 293 -6.82 -16.94 -12.59
CA ASN A 293 -6.60 -16.19 -13.83
C ASN A 293 -5.74 -14.92 -13.61
N MET A 294 -5.90 -14.24 -12.48
CA MET A 294 -5.07 -13.08 -12.12
C MET A 294 -3.61 -13.46 -11.86
N LEU A 295 -3.35 -14.63 -11.24
CA LEU A 295 -2.00 -15.14 -11.05
C LEU A 295 -1.33 -15.48 -12.39
N ILE A 296 -2.04 -16.19 -13.27
CA ILE A 296 -1.55 -16.54 -14.62
C ILE A 296 -1.21 -15.28 -15.44
N LYS A 297 -2.06 -14.24 -15.40
CA LYS A 297 -1.79 -12.96 -16.08
C LYS A 297 -0.53 -12.26 -15.57
N ARG A 298 -0.26 -12.30 -14.26
CA ARG A 298 0.97 -11.74 -13.67
C ARG A 298 2.21 -12.49 -14.15
N ASP A 299 2.15 -13.82 -14.17
CA ASP A 299 3.28 -14.64 -14.63
C ASP A 299 3.55 -14.47 -16.12
N ASN A 300 2.50 -14.32 -16.94
CA ASN A 300 2.66 -14.01 -18.37
C ASN A 300 3.29 -12.62 -18.61
N LYS A 301 2.94 -11.61 -17.81
CA LYS A 301 3.62 -10.29 -17.86
C LYS A 301 5.11 -10.41 -17.50
N LYS A 302 5.45 -11.17 -16.46
CA LYS A 302 6.86 -11.42 -16.08
C LYS A 302 7.64 -12.09 -17.22
N LYS A 303 7.07 -13.14 -17.83
CA LYS A 303 7.67 -13.83 -18.99
C LYS A 303 7.86 -12.89 -20.18
N GLY A 304 6.88 -12.01 -20.46
CA GLY A 304 6.96 -11.03 -21.54
C GLY A 304 8.05 -9.97 -21.31
N PHE A 305 8.19 -9.48 -20.08
CA PHE A 305 9.27 -8.56 -19.70
C PHE A 305 10.64 -9.22 -19.86
N MET A 306 10.81 -10.44 -19.37
CA MET A 306 12.08 -11.17 -19.49
C MET A 306 12.44 -11.44 -20.95
N LYS A 307 11.46 -11.76 -21.81
CA LYS A 307 11.69 -11.96 -23.25
C LYS A 307 12.19 -10.69 -23.93
N ARG A 308 11.71 -9.52 -23.50
CA ARG A 308 12.19 -8.22 -23.98
C ARG A 308 13.63 -7.98 -23.59
N ILE A 309 13.98 -8.18 -22.32
CA ILE A 309 15.36 -8.08 -21.84
C ILE A 309 16.29 -9.00 -22.63
N TYR A 310 15.88 -10.25 -22.87
CA TYR A 310 16.65 -11.20 -23.65
C TYR A 310 16.94 -10.70 -25.08
N LEU A 311 15.95 -10.09 -25.73
CA LEU A 311 16.10 -9.48 -27.06
C LEU A 311 17.02 -8.26 -27.01
N ASP A 312 16.90 -7.40 -26.01
CA ASP A 312 17.72 -6.21 -25.84
C ASP A 312 19.19 -6.58 -25.60
N MET A 313 19.45 -7.53 -24.70
CA MET A 313 20.79 -8.04 -24.41
C MET A 313 21.48 -8.66 -25.63
N LYS A 314 20.72 -9.31 -26.51
CA LYS A 314 21.25 -9.89 -27.76
C LYS A 314 21.77 -8.81 -28.72
N ASN A 315 21.25 -7.59 -28.61
CA ASN A 315 21.56 -6.45 -29.47
C ASN A 315 22.55 -5.47 -28.81
N TRP A 316 23.24 -5.86 -27.73
CA TRP A 316 24.25 -5.01 -27.09
C TRP A 316 25.58 -5.08 -27.84
N HIS A 317 26.01 -3.94 -28.35
CA HIS A 317 27.25 -3.76 -29.09
C HIS A 317 28.06 -2.58 -28.53
N TYR A 318 29.39 -2.67 -28.61
CA TYR A 318 30.27 -1.53 -28.39
C TYR A 318 30.14 -0.52 -29.55
N SER A 319 30.60 0.71 -29.35
CA SER A 319 30.66 1.75 -30.39
C SER A 319 31.43 1.33 -31.66
N ASN A 320 32.25 0.27 -31.54
CA ASN A 320 33.08 -0.28 -32.61
C ASN A 320 32.37 -1.40 -33.41
N GLY A 321 31.13 -1.78 -33.03
CA GLY A 321 30.32 -2.81 -33.69
C GLY A 321 30.42 -4.22 -33.07
N ASP A 322 31.42 -4.47 -32.23
CA ASP A 322 31.61 -5.76 -31.57
C ASP A 322 30.53 -6.04 -30.51
N ARG A 323 30.10 -7.30 -30.41
CA ARG A 323 29.07 -7.73 -29.43
C ARG A 323 29.64 -7.76 -28.03
N ILE A 324 28.89 -7.24 -27.06
CA ILE A 324 29.26 -7.25 -25.64
C ILE A 324 29.14 -8.67 -25.05
N LEU A 325 28.14 -9.44 -25.49
CA LEU A 325 27.87 -10.79 -24.98
C LEU A 325 28.13 -11.88 -26.03
N PRO A 326 28.80 -12.99 -25.66
CA PRO A 326 29.03 -14.12 -26.56
C PRO A 326 27.73 -14.78 -27.04
N ILE A 327 27.64 -15.07 -28.34
CA ILE A 327 26.47 -15.71 -28.99
C ILE A 327 26.13 -17.09 -28.37
N ARG A 328 27.14 -17.77 -27.80
CA ARG A 328 26.99 -19.09 -27.16
C ARG A 328 26.08 -19.04 -25.93
N LEU A 329 25.98 -17.90 -25.25
CA LEU A 329 25.13 -17.72 -24.06
C LEU A 329 23.64 -17.81 -24.40
N PHE A 330 23.26 -17.44 -25.63
CA PHE A 330 21.86 -17.37 -26.04
C PHE A 330 21.33 -18.69 -26.62
N LYS A 331 22.13 -19.77 -26.64
CA LYS A 331 21.69 -21.09 -27.12
C LYS A 331 20.90 -21.90 -26.07
N THR A 332 21.00 -21.54 -24.79
CA THR A 332 20.34 -22.25 -23.68
C THR A 332 18.87 -21.83 -23.56
N THR A 333 17.96 -22.81 -23.40
CA THR A 333 16.50 -22.58 -23.30
C THR A 333 16.06 -21.99 -21.96
N GLU A 334 16.84 -22.21 -20.90
CA GLU A 334 16.52 -21.75 -19.55
C GLU A 334 17.02 -20.32 -19.29
N MET A 335 16.07 -19.41 -19.04
CA MET A 335 16.32 -17.97 -18.99
C MET A 335 17.12 -17.52 -17.76
N SER A 336 16.99 -18.21 -16.63
CA SER A 336 17.75 -17.95 -15.40
C SER A 336 19.25 -18.15 -15.62
N VAL A 337 19.61 -19.24 -16.29
CA VAL A 337 21.00 -19.61 -16.60
C VAL A 337 21.64 -18.58 -17.54
N VAL A 338 20.87 -18.03 -18.49
CA VAL A 338 21.34 -16.97 -19.41
C VAL A 338 21.66 -15.68 -18.64
N LEU A 339 20.81 -15.29 -17.68
CA LEU A 339 21.00 -14.07 -16.89
C LEU A 339 22.20 -14.16 -15.95
N GLU A 340 22.37 -15.28 -15.25
CA GLU A 340 23.54 -15.51 -14.38
C GLU A 340 24.84 -15.53 -15.18
N SER A 341 24.83 -16.15 -16.37
CA SER A 341 26.01 -16.21 -17.23
C SER A 341 26.34 -14.83 -17.83
N ALA A 342 25.32 -14.05 -18.17
CA ALA A 342 25.51 -12.67 -18.64
C ALA A 342 26.03 -11.76 -17.53
N GLN A 343 25.54 -11.89 -16.30
CA GLN A 343 26.04 -11.17 -15.13
C GLN A 343 27.55 -11.43 -14.93
N LYS A 344 27.97 -12.70 -14.89
CA LYS A 344 29.38 -13.08 -14.76
C LYS A 344 30.26 -12.52 -15.89
N THR A 345 29.73 -12.46 -17.11
CA THR A 345 30.43 -11.91 -18.27
C THR A 345 30.60 -10.39 -18.13
N LEU A 346 29.57 -9.68 -17.66
CA LEU A 346 29.62 -8.24 -17.44
C LEU A 346 30.53 -7.88 -16.27
N GLU A 347 30.51 -8.65 -15.19
CA GLU A 347 31.41 -8.48 -14.04
C GLU A 347 32.88 -8.67 -14.43
N SER A 348 33.16 -9.61 -15.34
CA SER A 348 34.51 -9.81 -15.90
C SER A 348 34.98 -8.65 -16.79
N ILE A 349 34.08 -7.88 -17.40
CA ILE A 349 34.41 -6.80 -18.35
C ILE A 349 34.47 -5.45 -17.63
N PHE A 350 33.51 -5.16 -16.75
CA PHE A 350 33.30 -3.85 -16.14
C PHE A 350 33.65 -3.80 -14.63
N GLY A 351 34.05 -4.93 -14.03
CA GLY A 351 34.30 -5.05 -12.59
C GLY A 351 33.05 -5.46 -11.79
N GLU A 352 33.20 -5.62 -10.47
CA GLU A 352 32.07 -5.95 -9.59
C GLU A 352 30.96 -4.90 -9.73
N LEU A 353 29.79 -5.35 -10.19
CA LEU A 353 28.61 -4.49 -10.26
C LEU A 353 28.20 -4.12 -8.83
N GLU A 354 27.96 -2.84 -8.58
CA GLU A 354 27.42 -2.40 -7.29
C GLU A 354 26.15 -3.22 -6.96
N PRO A 355 25.96 -3.63 -5.70
CA PRO A 355 24.80 -4.43 -5.31
C PRO A 355 23.54 -3.68 -5.72
N CYS A 356 22.68 -4.35 -6.48
CA CYS A 356 21.49 -3.72 -7.02
C CYS A 356 20.68 -3.09 -5.88
N VAL A 357 20.34 -1.80 -5.97
CA VAL A 357 19.41 -1.11 -5.04
C VAL A 357 17.96 -1.53 -5.33
N CYS A 358 17.76 -2.76 -5.81
CA CYS A 358 16.46 -3.35 -5.95
C CYS A 358 15.97 -3.76 -4.56
N PRO A 359 14.72 -3.45 -4.19
CA PRO A 359 14.15 -3.98 -2.97
C PRO A 359 14.24 -5.50 -3.03
N THR A 360 14.95 -6.09 -2.07
CA THR A 360 15.07 -7.54 -1.98
C THR A 360 13.68 -8.16 -1.80
N ASN A 361 13.52 -9.46 -2.06
CA ASN A 361 12.24 -10.14 -1.81
C ASN A 361 11.72 -9.91 -0.38
N LYS A 362 12.63 -9.65 0.58
CA LYS A 362 12.32 -9.25 1.96
C LYS A 362 11.70 -7.85 2.03
N ASP A 363 12.26 -6.87 1.32
CA ASP A 363 11.75 -5.50 1.25
C ASP A 363 10.39 -5.44 0.51
N ILE A 364 10.25 -6.22 -0.56
CA ILE A 364 8.98 -6.35 -1.30
C ILE A 364 7.92 -7.03 -0.42
N SER A 365 8.28 -8.05 0.35
CA SER A 365 7.35 -8.64 1.32
C SER A 365 6.96 -7.64 2.39
N TYR A 366 7.89 -6.82 2.90
CA TYR A 366 7.59 -5.74 3.85
C TYR A 366 6.60 -4.73 3.27
N LEU A 367 6.76 -4.35 2.00
CA LEU A 367 5.85 -3.44 1.28
C LEU A 367 4.46 -4.05 1.03
N ILE A 368 4.38 -5.36 0.76
CA ILE A 368 3.10 -6.06 0.58
C ILE A 368 2.36 -6.23 1.92
N TYR A 369 3.08 -6.48 3.01
CA TYR A 369 2.48 -6.52 4.35
C TYR A 369 1.99 -5.14 4.79
N SER A 370 2.76 -4.08 4.54
CA SER A 370 2.34 -2.70 4.87
C SER A 370 1.20 -2.16 3.99
N LEU A 371 0.99 -2.69 2.79
CA LEU A 371 -0.18 -2.37 1.93
C LEU A 371 -1.46 -3.12 2.31
N ASN A 372 -1.39 -4.21 3.07
CA ASN A 372 -2.56 -4.96 3.55
C ASN A 372 -3.01 -4.52 4.96
N ASP A 373 -2.19 -3.72 5.66
CA ASP A 373 -2.50 -3.10 6.95
C ASP A 373 -3.00 -1.64 6.82
N SER A 374 -3.27 -1.18 5.58
CA SER A 374 -4.04 0.04 5.27
C SER A 374 -5.46 -0.34 4.88
#